data_AF-A0A168N8M4-F1
#
_entry.id   AF-A0A168N8M4-F1
#
_cell.length_a   1.000
_cell.length_b   1.000
_cell.length_c   1.000
_cell.angle_alpha   90.00
_cell.angle_beta   90.00
_cell.angle_gamma   90.00
#
_symmetry.space_group_name_H-M   'P 1'
#
loop_
_entity.id
_entity.type
_entity.pdbx_description
1 polymer ?
#
loop_
_entity_poly.entity_id
_entity_poly.type
_entity_poly.pdbx_seq_one_letter_code
_entity_poly.pdbx_strand_id
1 'polypeptide(L)'
;MAKYLQHFPEIFDETIEDTNERIQRYRDNGLPKNAGFYYELLADGFQDIAIGEIVLNGNVSKSKQSFYLAGKMQEVLYQRYDSKENDISSDYVTTDKHTRLLMALISGNEELINSLTTLFGGRIKEENEDHELHKSVGYAMKYILLGEIEHAAEYVAVLKKLEGKKSMKLYNGYAKVLSGIIENDKIQVNEGLKYMIECHKKLEDDYGNTPQELLSIPILGLAKLAIRNDIAIDIDDSLVPMILLEQQEINYPLVDFVE
;
A
#
# COMPACT_ATOMS: atom_id res chain seq x y z
N MET A 1 4.49 -7.87 19.32
CA MET A 1 5.11 -9.02 18.60
C MET A 1 4.73 -10.40 19.13
N ALA A 2 5.17 -10.90 20.29
CA ALA A 2 4.95 -12.32 20.65
C ALA A 2 3.49 -12.76 20.90
N LYS A 3 2.55 -11.83 21.16
CA LYS A 3 1.14 -12.16 21.43
C LYS A 3 0.28 -12.22 20.17
N TYR A 4 0.40 -11.24 19.26
CA TYR A 4 -0.41 -11.23 18.05
C TYR A 4 -0.08 -12.42 17.13
N LEU A 5 1.22 -12.74 17.00
CA LEU A 5 1.67 -13.89 16.21
C LEU A 5 1.08 -15.23 16.68
N GLN A 6 0.68 -15.35 17.96
CA GLN A 6 0.05 -16.57 18.48
C GLN A 6 -1.38 -16.77 17.95
N HIS A 7 -2.10 -15.68 17.71
CA HIS A 7 -3.48 -15.70 17.21
C HIS A 7 -3.57 -15.47 15.70
N PHE A 8 -2.49 -14.97 15.09
CA PHE A 8 -2.47 -14.63 13.68
C PHE A 8 -2.83 -15.79 12.74
N PRO A 9 -2.46 -17.07 12.98
CA PRO A 9 -2.93 -18.18 12.15
C PRO A 9 -4.45 -18.31 12.10
N GLU A 10 -5.13 -18.19 13.24
CA GLU A 10 -6.59 -18.28 13.33
C GLU A 10 -7.25 -17.08 12.61
N ILE A 11 -6.72 -15.87 12.83
CA ILE A 11 -7.18 -14.65 12.15
C ILE A 11 -6.98 -14.74 10.64
N PHE A 12 -5.86 -15.30 10.20
CA PHE A 12 -5.56 -15.50 8.78
C PHE A 12 -6.54 -16.48 8.12
N ASP A 13 -6.82 -17.62 8.76
CA ASP A 13 -7.78 -18.59 8.25
C ASP A 13 -9.20 -17.99 8.19
N GLU A 14 -9.63 -17.29 9.24
CA GLU A 14 -10.91 -16.57 9.26
C GLU A 14 -10.97 -15.53 8.13
N THR A 15 -9.93 -14.73 7.94
CA THR A 15 -9.86 -13.71 6.88
C THR A 15 -10.00 -14.31 5.48
N ILE A 16 -9.40 -15.49 5.24
CA ILE A 16 -9.56 -16.22 3.98
C ILE A 16 -11.01 -16.64 3.78
N GLU A 17 -11.62 -17.26 4.79
CA GLU A 17 -13.01 -17.71 4.73
C GLU A 17 -13.96 -16.53 4.44
N ASP A 18 -13.83 -15.47 5.23
CA ASP A 18 -14.61 -14.23 5.14
C ASP A 18 -14.49 -13.55 3.77
N THR A 19 -13.27 -13.48 3.22
CA THR A 19 -13.02 -12.90 1.90
C THR A 19 -13.64 -13.74 0.79
N ASN A 20 -13.51 -15.07 0.87
CA ASN A 20 -14.11 -15.99 -0.08
C ASN A 20 -15.65 -15.97 -0.02
N GLU A 21 -16.23 -15.87 1.18
CA GLU A 21 -17.68 -15.72 1.33
C GLU A 21 -18.18 -14.43 0.67
N ARG A 22 -17.48 -13.30 0.83
CA ARG A 22 -17.84 -12.03 0.19
C ARG A 22 -17.85 -12.16 -1.33
N ILE A 23 -16.81 -12.78 -1.90
CA ILE A 23 -16.71 -13.05 -3.34
C ILE A 23 -17.84 -13.98 -3.80
N GLN A 24 -18.14 -15.04 -3.03
CA GLN A 24 -19.21 -15.97 -3.38
C GLN A 24 -20.58 -15.27 -3.35
N ARG A 25 -20.84 -14.43 -2.35
CA ARG A 25 -22.08 -13.65 -2.27
C ARG A 25 -22.23 -12.69 -3.46
N TYR A 26 -21.13 -12.09 -3.93
CA TYR A 26 -21.13 -11.31 -5.17
C TYR A 26 -21.48 -12.19 -6.38
N ARG A 27 -20.88 -13.38 -6.51
CA ARG A 27 -21.17 -14.28 -7.64
C ARG A 27 -22.62 -14.74 -7.67
N ASP A 28 -23.21 -14.97 -6.49
CA ASP A 28 -24.59 -15.43 -6.36
C ASP A 28 -25.62 -14.31 -6.57
N ASN A 29 -25.30 -13.08 -6.15
CA ASN A 29 -26.28 -11.99 -6.05
C ASN A 29 -25.94 -10.72 -6.83
N GLY A 30 -24.76 -10.66 -7.46
CA GLY A 30 -24.19 -9.47 -8.06
C GLY A 30 -23.61 -8.48 -7.05
N LEU A 31 -23.25 -7.29 -7.54
CA LEU A 31 -22.69 -6.21 -6.74
C LEU A 31 -23.66 -5.73 -5.64
N PRO A 32 -23.26 -5.69 -4.36
CA PRO A 32 -24.12 -5.17 -3.31
C PRO A 32 -24.36 -3.66 -3.46
N LYS A 33 -25.46 -3.16 -2.88
CA LYS A 33 -25.84 -1.74 -2.95
C LYS A 33 -24.74 -0.78 -2.48
N ASN A 34 -24.00 -1.15 -1.44
CA ASN A 34 -22.85 -0.38 -0.96
C ASN A 34 -21.56 -0.92 -1.60
N ALA A 35 -21.41 -0.66 -2.90
CA ALA A 35 -20.28 -1.13 -3.69
C ALA A 35 -18.93 -0.65 -3.13
N GLY A 36 -18.87 0.61 -2.68
CA GLY A 36 -17.66 1.19 -2.09
C GLY A 36 -17.14 0.38 -0.91
N PHE A 37 -18.02 0.09 0.04
CA PHE A 37 -17.69 -0.71 1.22
C PHE A 37 -17.29 -2.15 0.87
N TYR A 38 -17.95 -2.75 -0.12
CA TYR A 38 -17.62 -4.10 -0.58
C TYR A 38 -16.17 -4.20 -1.10
N TYR A 39 -15.76 -3.27 -1.97
CA TYR A 39 -14.41 -3.26 -2.51
C TYR A 39 -13.36 -2.93 -1.45
N GLU A 40 -13.67 -2.03 -0.50
CA GLU A 40 -12.77 -1.74 0.62
C GLU A 40 -12.53 -2.98 1.48
N LEU A 41 -13.60 -3.70 1.86
CA LEU A 41 -13.48 -4.93 2.65
C LEU A 41 -12.68 -6.02 1.94
N LEU A 42 -12.85 -6.16 0.62
CA LEU A 42 -12.02 -7.07 -0.16
C LEU A 42 -10.56 -6.62 -0.18
N ALA A 43 -10.30 -5.33 -0.35
CA ALA A 43 -8.96 -4.80 -0.36
C ALA A 43 -8.23 -5.02 0.97
N ASP A 44 -8.92 -4.85 2.10
CA ASP A 44 -8.42 -5.16 3.44
C ASP A 44 -8.19 -6.66 3.63
N GLY A 45 -9.16 -7.49 3.24
CA GLY A 45 -9.02 -8.95 3.32
C GLY A 45 -7.81 -9.46 2.52
N PHE A 46 -7.63 -8.98 1.28
CA PHE A 46 -6.48 -9.35 0.47
C PHE A 46 -5.15 -8.82 1.02
N GLN A 47 -5.12 -7.64 1.64
CA GLN A 47 -3.93 -7.15 2.33
C GLN A 47 -3.51 -8.12 3.44
N ASP A 48 -4.45 -8.52 4.28
CA ASP A 48 -4.16 -9.36 5.45
C ASP A 48 -3.81 -10.80 5.03
N ILE A 49 -4.46 -11.32 3.98
CA ILE A 49 -4.06 -12.58 3.33
C ILE A 49 -2.65 -12.48 2.76
N ALA A 50 -2.28 -11.35 2.15
CA ALA A 50 -0.93 -11.16 1.59
C ALA A 50 0.15 -11.24 2.68
N ILE A 51 -0.13 -10.63 3.85
CA ILE A 51 0.75 -10.69 5.03
C ILE A 51 0.83 -12.12 5.57
N GLY A 52 -0.31 -12.80 5.71
CA GLY A 52 -0.35 -14.18 6.20
C GLY A 52 0.41 -15.16 5.31
N GLU A 53 0.24 -15.06 3.98
CA GLU A 53 0.92 -15.96 3.04
C GLU A 53 2.44 -15.85 3.11
N ILE A 54 3.00 -14.65 3.30
CA ILE A 54 4.46 -14.50 3.44
C ILE A 54 4.95 -14.84 4.85
N VAL A 55 4.25 -14.41 5.91
CA VAL A 55 4.70 -14.57 7.29
C VAL A 55 4.52 -16.00 7.81
N LEU A 56 3.38 -16.63 7.51
CA LEU A 56 3.04 -17.97 8.01
C LEU A 56 3.50 -19.07 7.05
N ASN A 57 3.32 -18.87 5.75
CA ASN A 57 3.54 -19.92 4.74
C ASN A 57 4.82 -19.74 3.92
N GLY A 58 5.49 -18.58 4.00
CA GLY A 58 6.63 -18.24 3.14
C GLY A 58 6.26 -18.18 1.65
N ASN A 59 4.98 -18.07 1.31
CA ASN A 59 4.50 -18.14 -0.07
C ASN A 59 4.51 -16.76 -0.74
N VAL A 60 5.67 -16.43 -1.32
CA VAL A 60 5.90 -15.16 -2.00
C VAL A 60 4.92 -14.94 -3.15
N SER A 61 4.64 -15.97 -3.93
CA SER A 61 3.79 -15.83 -5.12
C SER A 61 2.35 -15.49 -4.74
N LYS A 62 1.77 -16.20 -3.78
CA LYS A 62 0.43 -15.89 -3.27
C LYS A 62 0.36 -14.55 -2.57
N SER A 63 1.39 -14.20 -1.79
CA SER A 63 1.47 -12.88 -1.15
C SER A 63 1.41 -11.75 -2.19
N LYS A 64 2.19 -11.85 -3.28
CA LYS A 64 2.16 -10.88 -4.39
C LYS A 64 0.83 -10.87 -5.15
N GLN A 65 0.20 -12.03 -5.37
CA GLN A 65 -1.14 -12.11 -5.95
C GLN A 65 -2.18 -11.39 -5.09
N SER A 66 -2.13 -11.57 -3.77
CA SER A 66 -3.06 -10.91 -2.84
C SER A 66 -2.80 -9.40 -2.76
N PHE A 67 -1.54 -8.94 -2.75
CA PHE A 67 -1.25 -7.50 -2.89
C PHE A 67 -1.74 -6.91 -4.21
N TYR A 68 -1.62 -7.66 -5.31
CA TYR A 68 -2.20 -7.29 -6.60
C TYR A 68 -3.72 -7.13 -6.50
N LEU A 69 -4.43 -8.10 -5.90
CA LEU A 69 -5.88 -8.05 -5.73
C LEU A 69 -6.31 -6.85 -4.85
N ALA A 70 -5.59 -6.58 -3.76
CA ALA A 70 -5.84 -5.42 -2.92
C ALA A 70 -5.70 -4.09 -3.69
N GLY A 71 -4.66 -3.96 -4.52
CA GLY A 71 -4.51 -2.81 -5.42
C GLY A 71 -5.61 -2.75 -6.49
N LYS A 72 -6.00 -3.90 -7.07
CA LYS A 72 -7.07 -3.96 -8.08
C LYS A 72 -8.42 -3.50 -7.54
N MET A 73 -8.76 -3.79 -6.29
CA MET A 73 -10.01 -3.26 -5.69
C MET A 73 -10.01 -1.72 -5.66
N GLN A 74 -8.86 -1.10 -5.36
CA GLN A 74 -8.74 0.36 -5.39
C GLN A 74 -8.81 0.93 -6.82
N GLU A 75 -8.25 0.22 -7.80
CA GLU A 75 -8.35 0.60 -9.22
C GLU A 75 -9.82 0.63 -9.67
N VAL A 76 -10.57 -0.43 -9.34
CA VAL A 76 -12.01 -0.53 -9.62
C VAL A 76 -12.79 0.61 -8.94
N LEU A 77 -12.48 0.91 -7.67
CA LEU A 77 -13.08 2.03 -6.94
C LEU A 77 -12.87 3.36 -7.66
N TYR A 78 -11.63 3.66 -8.09
CA TYR A 78 -11.33 4.89 -8.84
C TYR A 78 -12.11 4.96 -10.16
N GLN A 79 -12.06 3.89 -10.96
CA GLN A 79 -12.74 3.84 -12.25
C GLN A 79 -14.26 4.03 -12.12
N ARG A 80 -14.90 3.36 -11.16
CA ARG A 80 -16.34 3.46 -10.93
C ARG A 80 -16.76 4.82 -10.37
N TYR A 81 -15.98 5.37 -9.44
CA TYR A 81 -16.23 6.72 -8.94
C TYR A 81 -16.14 7.79 -10.05
N ASP A 82 -15.14 7.67 -10.92
CA ASP A 82 -14.89 8.63 -11.99
C ASP A 82 -15.93 8.52 -13.12
N SER A 83 -16.34 7.30 -13.46
CA SER A 83 -17.41 7.02 -14.42
C SER A 83 -18.82 7.29 -13.87
N LYS A 84 -18.96 7.61 -12.57
CA LYS A 84 -20.23 7.78 -11.86
C LYS A 84 -21.10 6.52 -11.90
N GLU A 85 -20.45 5.36 -11.99
CA GLU A 85 -21.07 4.06 -11.84
C GLU A 85 -21.22 3.72 -10.36
N ASN A 86 -22.45 3.44 -9.94
CA ASN A 86 -22.83 3.22 -8.55
C ASN A 86 -22.64 4.48 -7.67
N ASP A 87 -23.31 4.48 -6.53
CA ASP A 87 -23.18 5.55 -5.53
C ASP A 87 -21.96 5.26 -4.64
N ILE A 88 -20.76 5.55 -5.15
CA ILE A 88 -19.50 5.40 -4.41
C ILE A 88 -19.19 6.73 -3.69
N SER A 89 -19.03 6.67 -2.36
CA SER A 89 -18.61 7.82 -1.55
C SER A 89 -17.21 8.30 -1.95
N SER A 90 -16.98 9.61 -1.87
CA SER A 90 -15.65 10.22 -2.04
C SER A 90 -14.63 9.67 -1.05
N ASP A 91 -15.06 9.17 0.11
CA ASP A 91 -14.19 8.61 1.16
C ASP A 91 -13.37 7.41 0.67
N TYR A 92 -13.83 6.72 -0.38
CA TYR A 92 -13.14 5.56 -0.96
C TYR A 92 -12.11 5.95 -2.02
N VAL A 93 -12.03 7.22 -2.40
CA VAL A 93 -11.14 7.70 -3.48
C VAL A 93 -10.22 8.85 -3.05
N THR A 94 -10.08 9.06 -1.73
CA THR A 94 -9.16 10.04 -1.14
C THR A 94 -7.70 9.62 -1.30
N THR A 95 -6.79 10.57 -1.08
CA THR A 95 -5.33 10.34 -1.11
C THR A 95 -4.81 9.54 0.08
N ASP A 96 -5.64 9.32 1.11
CA ASP A 96 -5.37 8.41 2.22
C ASP A 96 -5.16 6.97 1.73
N LYS A 97 -5.70 6.64 0.55
CA LYS A 97 -5.55 5.33 -0.10
C LYS A 97 -4.19 5.09 -0.77
N HIS A 98 -3.19 5.96 -0.56
CA HIS A 98 -1.84 5.81 -1.12
C HIS A 98 -1.15 4.48 -0.72
N THR A 99 -1.57 3.84 0.36
CA THR A 99 -1.11 2.48 0.74
C THR A 99 -1.45 1.43 -0.30
N ARG A 100 -2.54 1.58 -1.06
CA ARG A 100 -2.91 0.66 -2.16
C ARG A 100 -1.94 0.78 -3.34
N LEU A 101 -1.39 1.97 -3.58
CA LEU A 101 -0.32 2.16 -4.57
C LEU A 101 0.97 1.44 -4.14
N LEU A 102 1.30 1.46 -2.84
CA LEU A 102 2.42 0.68 -2.28
C LEU A 102 2.20 -0.83 -2.46
N MET A 103 0.99 -1.34 -2.24
CA MET A 103 0.67 -2.76 -2.49
C MET A 103 0.83 -3.15 -3.96
N ALA A 104 0.40 -2.27 -4.88
CA ALA A 104 0.65 -2.49 -6.31
C ALA A 104 2.15 -2.60 -6.63
N LEU A 105 2.99 -1.73 -6.03
CA LEU A 105 4.45 -1.82 -6.17
C LEU A 105 5.02 -3.13 -5.62
N ILE A 106 4.53 -3.58 -4.46
CA ILE A 106 4.97 -4.84 -3.84
C ILE A 106 4.59 -6.04 -4.70
N SER A 107 3.41 -6.02 -5.32
CA SER A 107 2.98 -7.08 -6.24
C SER A 107 3.97 -7.25 -7.40
N GLY A 108 4.45 -6.13 -7.96
CA GLY A 108 5.31 -6.13 -9.15
C GLY A 108 4.53 -6.32 -10.47
N ASN A 109 3.22 -6.09 -10.47
CA ASN A 109 2.41 -6.05 -11.69
C ASN A 109 2.47 -4.66 -12.34
N GLU A 110 3.21 -4.52 -13.44
CA GLU A 110 3.42 -3.23 -14.12
C GLU A 110 2.12 -2.58 -14.62
N GLU A 111 1.17 -3.37 -15.12
CA GLU A 111 -0.10 -2.86 -15.63
C GLU A 111 -0.90 -2.18 -14.52
N LEU A 112 -1.03 -2.84 -13.37
CA LEU A 112 -1.69 -2.30 -12.19
C LEU A 112 -0.96 -1.08 -11.63
N ILE A 113 0.37 -1.12 -11.54
CA ILE A 113 1.17 0.03 -11.06
C ILE A 113 0.89 1.26 -11.93
N ASN A 114 0.95 1.12 -13.25
CA ASN A 114 0.72 2.22 -14.20
C ASN A 114 -0.72 2.75 -14.13
N SER A 115 -1.69 1.84 -14.07
CA SER A 115 -3.10 2.19 -13.99
C SER A 115 -3.43 2.94 -12.70
N LEU A 116 -3.06 2.40 -11.53
CA LEU A 116 -3.28 3.07 -10.25
C LEU A 116 -2.52 4.39 -10.14
N THR A 117 -1.28 4.46 -10.61
CA THR A 117 -0.50 5.71 -10.60
C THR A 117 -1.22 6.81 -11.37
N THR A 118 -1.82 6.46 -12.51
CA THR A 118 -2.55 7.40 -13.36
C THR A 118 -3.86 7.84 -12.72
N LEU A 119 -4.61 6.90 -12.13
CA LEU A 119 -5.90 7.13 -11.47
C LEU A 119 -5.80 7.78 -10.09
N PHE A 120 -4.63 7.71 -9.44
CA PHE A 120 -4.42 8.24 -8.10
C PHE A 120 -4.50 9.77 -8.09
N GLY A 121 -5.36 10.32 -7.24
CA GLY A 121 -5.59 11.76 -7.12
C GLY A 121 -6.27 12.41 -8.34
N GLY A 122 -6.13 13.74 -8.47
CA GLY A 122 -6.77 14.56 -9.51
C GLY A 122 -8.21 14.99 -9.20
N ARG A 123 -8.75 14.60 -8.05
CA ARG A 123 -10.12 14.85 -7.60
C ARG A 123 -10.15 16.06 -6.66
N ILE A 124 -9.85 17.24 -7.20
CA ILE A 124 -9.58 18.47 -6.41
C ILE A 124 -10.68 18.76 -5.38
N LYS A 125 -11.95 18.55 -5.74
CA LYS A 125 -13.06 18.84 -4.84
C LYS A 125 -13.04 17.92 -3.62
N GLU A 126 -12.87 16.63 -3.87
CA GLU A 126 -12.81 15.56 -2.88
C GLU A 126 -11.56 15.69 -1.99
N GLU A 127 -10.42 16.01 -2.58
CA GLU A 127 -9.11 16.08 -1.91
C GLU A 127 -8.88 17.34 -1.07
N ASN A 128 -9.85 18.27 -1.04
CA ASN A 128 -9.75 19.48 -0.22
C ASN A 128 -9.78 19.16 1.28
N GLU A 129 -10.43 18.06 1.66
CA GLU A 129 -10.56 17.63 3.05
C GLU A 129 -9.50 16.59 3.46
N ASP A 130 -8.71 16.11 2.50
CA ASP A 130 -7.67 15.12 2.74
C ASP A 130 -6.58 15.64 3.67
N HIS A 131 -6.05 14.73 4.49
CA HIS A 131 -4.93 15.04 5.36
C HIS A 131 -3.69 15.39 4.52
N GLU A 132 -3.14 16.60 4.70
CA GLU A 132 -2.05 17.15 3.87
C GLU A 132 -0.85 16.20 3.75
N LEU A 133 -0.56 15.43 4.79
CA LEU A 133 0.58 14.51 4.79
C LEU A 133 0.33 13.25 3.96
N HIS A 134 -0.87 12.67 4.02
CA HIS A 134 -1.21 11.52 3.18
C HIS A 134 -1.21 11.92 1.71
N LYS A 135 -1.80 13.08 1.41
CA LYS A 135 -1.74 13.71 0.09
C LYS A 135 -0.30 13.88 -0.38
N SER A 136 0.57 14.41 0.47
CA SER A 136 1.97 14.64 0.11
C SER A 136 2.75 13.35 -0.13
N VAL A 137 2.53 12.30 0.68
CA VAL A 137 3.13 10.98 0.44
C VAL A 137 2.63 10.38 -0.87
N GLY A 138 1.32 10.35 -1.08
CA GLY A 138 0.69 9.78 -2.27
C GLY A 138 1.13 10.45 -3.57
N TYR A 139 1.07 11.79 -3.64
CA TYR A 139 1.48 12.53 -4.83
C TYR A 139 2.98 12.46 -5.08
N ALA A 140 3.83 12.50 -4.04
CA ALA A 140 5.26 12.30 -4.23
C ALA A 140 5.55 10.94 -4.88
N MET A 141 4.92 9.86 -4.41
CA MET A 141 5.05 8.53 -5.04
C MET A 141 4.53 8.50 -6.47
N LYS A 142 3.34 9.07 -6.71
CA LYS A 142 2.74 9.16 -8.05
C LYS A 142 3.71 9.82 -9.02
N TYR A 143 4.22 11.00 -8.70
CA TYR A 143 5.08 11.75 -9.60
C TYR A 143 6.44 11.10 -9.80
N ILE A 144 7.02 10.43 -8.78
CA ILE A 144 8.21 9.59 -8.99
C ILE A 144 7.92 8.47 -10.00
N LEU A 145 6.78 7.78 -9.88
CA LEU A 145 6.40 6.69 -10.78
C LEU A 145 6.13 7.15 -12.21
N LEU A 146 5.65 8.39 -12.39
CA LEU A 146 5.48 9.03 -13.70
C LEU A 146 6.78 9.63 -14.26
N GLY A 147 7.88 9.63 -13.50
CA GLY A 147 9.13 10.28 -13.89
C GLY A 147 9.09 11.82 -13.79
N GLU A 148 8.08 12.38 -13.15
CA GLU A 148 7.86 13.81 -12.97
C GLU A 148 8.52 14.33 -11.68
N ILE A 149 9.85 14.21 -11.62
CA ILE A 149 10.64 14.42 -10.41
C ILE A 149 10.48 15.84 -9.82
N GLU A 150 10.32 16.86 -10.66
CA GLU A 150 10.09 18.25 -10.21
C GLU A 150 8.79 18.38 -9.40
N HIS A 151 7.68 17.80 -9.89
CA HIS A 151 6.42 17.78 -9.15
C HIS A 151 6.53 16.95 -7.86
N ALA A 152 7.22 15.80 -7.90
CA ALA A 152 7.44 15.00 -6.70
C ALA A 152 8.17 15.81 -5.59
N ALA A 153 9.14 16.63 -5.97
CA ALA A 153 9.91 17.46 -5.05
C ALA A 153 9.06 18.48 -4.30
N GLU A 154 7.99 19.02 -4.91
CA GLU A 154 7.07 19.95 -4.27
C GLU A 154 6.35 19.31 -3.07
N TYR A 155 5.86 18.07 -3.24
CA TYR A 155 5.20 17.33 -2.17
C TYR A 155 6.18 16.84 -1.11
N VAL A 156 7.40 16.43 -1.51
CA VAL A 156 8.47 16.11 -0.55
C VAL A 156 8.87 17.33 0.28
N ALA A 157 8.86 18.54 -0.29
CA ALA A 157 9.13 19.76 0.45
C ALA A 157 8.09 20.02 1.56
N VAL A 158 6.83 19.62 1.37
CA VAL A 158 5.81 19.65 2.44
C VAL A 158 6.17 18.70 3.57
N LEU A 159 6.56 17.45 3.24
CA LEU A 159 6.98 16.47 4.24
C LEU A 159 8.23 16.92 5.01
N LYS A 160 9.22 17.54 4.33
CA LYS A 160 10.44 18.07 4.96
C LYS A 160 10.16 19.17 6.00
N LYS A 161 9.05 19.92 5.90
CA LYS A 161 8.65 20.92 6.93
C LYS A 161 8.34 20.29 8.30
N LEU A 162 8.23 18.97 8.39
CA LEU A 162 8.00 18.24 9.63
C LEU A 162 9.28 17.82 10.35
N GLU A 163 10.46 18.04 9.74
CA GLU A 163 11.72 17.63 10.31
C GLU A 163 11.87 18.17 11.74
N GLY A 164 12.15 17.27 12.69
CA GLY A 164 12.26 17.58 14.12
C GLY A 164 10.95 17.51 14.93
N LYS A 165 9.77 17.35 14.31
CA LYS A 165 8.51 17.16 15.05
C LYS A 165 8.39 15.71 15.54
N LYS A 166 8.55 15.52 16.86
CA LYS A 166 8.53 14.20 17.51
C LYS A 166 7.23 13.41 17.37
N SER A 167 6.09 14.07 17.08
CA SER A 167 4.79 13.42 16.91
C SER A 167 4.57 12.85 15.50
N MET A 168 5.42 13.17 14.52
CA MET A 168 5.22 12.82 13.11
C MET A 168 6.38 11.96 12.58
N LYS A 169 6.88 11.02 13.40
CA LYS A 169 8.12 10.29 13.09
C LYS A 169 8.03 9.51 11.79
N LEU A 170 6.93 8.78 11.53
CA LEU A 170 6.82 8.00 10.30
C LEU A 170 6.93 8.87 9.03
N TYR A 171 6.37 10.08 9.05
CA TYR A 171 6.45 11.05 7.95
C TYR A 171 7.85 11.61 7.71
N ASN A 172 8.68 11.75 8.75
CA ASN A 172 10.09 12.07 8.57
C ASN A 172 10.82 10.94 7.82
N GLY A 173 10.42 9.69 8.04
CA GLY A 173 10.90 8.55 7.28
C GLY A 173 10.50 8.61 5.81
N TYR A 174 9.21 8.84 5.52
CA TYR A 174 8.74 9.08 4.16
C TYR A 174 9.51 10.20 3.47
N ALA A 175 9.68 11.35 4.14
CA ALA A 175 10.42 12.49 3.59
C ALA A 175 11.85 12.12 3.20
N LYS A 176 12.58 11.38 4.05
CA LYS A 176 13.94 10.93 3.78
C LYS A 176 14.01 9.98 2.59
N VAL A 177 13.12 8.99 2.55
CA VAL A 177 13.15 7.99 1.46
C VAL A 177 12.78 8.62 0.12
N LEU A 178 11.69 9.39 0.07
CA LEU A 178 11.23 10.01 -1.18
C LEU A 178 12.22 11.07 -1.68
N SER A 179 12.79 11.87 -0.77
CA SER A 179 13.89 12.78 -1.09
C SER A 179 15.10 12.05 -1.65
N GLY A 180 15.50 10.94 -1.01
CA GLY A 180 16.67 10.19 -1.43
C GLY A 180 16.46 9.55 -2.81
N ILE A 181 15.24 9.15 -3.14
CA ILE A 181 14.90 8.67 -4.49
C ILE A 181 15.04 9.80 -5.51
N ILE A 182 14.48 10.98 -5.24
CA ILE A 182 14.58 12.16 -6.12
C ILE A 182 16.04 12.58 -6.35
N GLU A 183 16.86 12.55 -5.28
CA GLU A 183 18.26 12.97 -5.30
C GLU A 183 19.22 11.85 -5.73
N ASN A 184 18.70 10.64 -6.01
CA ASN A 184 19.48 9.41 -6.23
C ASN A 184 20.51 9.14 -5.11
N ASP A 185 20.17 9.49 -3.87
CA ASP A 185 20.98 9.31 -2.68
C ASP A 185 20.63 7.99 -1.98
N LYS A 186 21.42 6.96 -2.31
CA LYS A 186 21.32 5.62 -1.70
C LYS A 186 21.43 5.65 -0.17
N ILE A 187 22.30 6.51 0.39
CA ILE A 187 22.53 6.56 1.84
C ILE A 187 21.26 7.08 2.52
N GLN A 188 20.73 8.19 2.00
CA GLN A 188 19.52 8.81 2.54
C GLN A 188 18.30 7.88 2.46
N VAL A 189 18.14 7.13 1.35
CA VAL A 189 17.08 6.11 1.22
C VAL A 189 17.20 5.05 2.32
N ASN A 190 18.37 4.45 2.49
CA ASN A 190 18.56 3.37 3.46
C ASN A 190 18.45 3.85 4.91
N GLU A 191 18.94 5.05 5.21
CA GLU A 191 18.74 5.68 6.52
C GLU A 191 17.26 5.95 6.80
N GLY A 192 16.52 6.45 5.79
CA GLY A 192 15.08 6.68 5.87
C GLY A 192 14.30 5.40 6.14
N LEU A 193 14.60 4.31 5.41
CA LEU A 193 13.94 3.02 5.61
C LEU A 193 14.26 2.43 6.99
N LYS A 194 15.54 2.43 7.42
CA LYS A 194 15.95 2.00 8.77
C LYS A 194 15.25 2.82 9.86
N TYR A 195 15.09 4.12 9.65
CA TYR A 195 14.37 4.99 10.57
C TYR A 195 12.86 4.65 10.63
N MET A 196 12.22 4.35 9.50
CA MET A 196 10.82 3.91 9.48
C MET A 196 10.61 2.60 10.22
N ILE A 197 11.53 1.62 10.08
CA ILE A 197 11.51 0.35 10.82
C ILE A 197 11.52 0.62 12.32
N GLU A 198 12.43 1.47 12.77
CA GLU A 198 12.55 1.86 14.18
C GLU A 198 11.34 2.61 14.72
N CYS A 199 10.59 3.30 13.86
CA CYS A 199 9.34 3.94 14.23
C CYS A 199 8.21 2.91 14.32
N HIS A 200 8.07 2.07 13.30
CA HIS A 200 7.04 1.03 13.24
C HIS A 200 7.08 0.12 14.47
N LYS A 201 8.26 -0.35 14.87
CA LYS A 201 8.45 -1.17 16.09
C LYS A 201 8.03 -0.49 17.40
N LYS A 202 7.90 0.84 17.42
CA LYS A 202 7.56 1.65 18.60
C LYS A 202 6.10 2.14 18.58
N LEU A 203 5.38 1.95 17.46
CA LEU A 203 3.99 2.37 17.30
C LEU A 203 3.06 1.21 17.65
N GLU A 204 3.09 0.82 18.93
CA GLU A 204 2.23 -0.26 19.44
C GLU A 204 0.74 0.09 19.36
N ASP A 205 0.36 1.37 19.40
CA ASP A 205 -1.05 1.79 19.32
C ASP A 205 -1.58 1.78 17.87
N ASP A 206 -0.74 2.11 16.88
CA ASP A 206 -1.16 2.23 15.47
C ASP A 206 -1.12 0.87 14.74
N TYR A 207 -0.17 0.01 15.10
CA TYR A 207 0.01 -1.30 14.46
C TYR A 207 -0.32 -2.47 15.38
N GLY A 208 -0.46 -2.24 16.68
CA GLY A 208 -0.69 -3.30 17.65
C GLY A 208 -1.99 -4.05 17.41
N ASN A 209 -1.92 -5.37 17.56
CA ASN A 209 -3.01 -6.31 17.30
C ASN A 209 -3.53 -6.28 15.86
N THR A 210 -2.70 -5.87 14.90
CA THR A 210 -3.01 -5.93 13.46
C THR A 210 -1.96 -6.77 12.72
N PRO A 211 -2.28 -7.29 11.51
CA PRO A 211 -1.30 -7.99 10.68
C PRO A 211 -0.07 -7.14 10.36
N GLN A 212 -0.21 -5.81 10.37
CA GLN A 212 0.90 -4.90 10.13
C GLN A 212 1.97 -4.93 11.23
N GLU A 213 1.73 -5.52 12.42
CA GLU A 213 2.82 -5.82 13.38
C GLU A 213 3.91 -6.72 12.77
N LEU A 214 3.57 -7.51 11.76
CA LEU A 214 4.40 -8.58 11.23
C LEU A 214 5.09 -8.19 9.92
N LEU A 215 4.57 -7.18 9.23
CA LEU A 215 5.05 -6.72 7.94
C LEU A 215 4.69 -5.25 7.69
N SER A 216 5.65 -4.46 7.23
CA SER A 216 5.43 -3.03 6.97
C SER A 216 5.27 -2.75 5.47
N ILE A 217 4.02 -2.56 5.05
CA ILE A 217 3.65 -2.19 3.67
C ILE A 217 4.29 -0.86 3.23
N PRO A 218 4.28 0.22 4.04
CA PRO A 218 5.01 1.44 3.73
C PRO A 218 6.48 1.22 3.37
N ILE A 219 7.19 0.45 4.19
CA ILE A 219 8.63 0.29 4.06
C ILE A 219 8.96 -0.60 2.86
N LEU A 220 8.22 -1.70 2.67
CA LEU A 220 8.37 -2.58 1.51
C LEU A 220 8.05 -1.88 0.19
N GLY A 221 6.95 -1.13 0.13
CA GLY A 221 6.55 -0.44 -1.09
C GLY A 221 7.53 0.69 -1.46
N LEU A 222 8.05 1.43 -0.49
CA LEU A 222 9.10 2.42 -0.73
C LEU A 222 10.44 1.79 -1.11
N ALA A 223 10.80 0.65 -0.51
CA ALA A 223 11.99 -0.10 -0.90
C ALA A 223 11.86 -0.59 -2.36
N LYS A 224 10.67 -1.07 -2.77
CA LYS A 224 10.38 -1.38 -4.18
C LYS A 224 10.49 -0.15 -5.07
N LEU A 225 9.94 0.99 -4.66
CA LEU A 225 10.04 2.23 -5.42
C LEU A 225 11.50 2.65 -5.63
N ALA A 226 12.34 2.54 -4.60
CA ALA A 226 13.77 2.82 -4.70
C ALA A 226 14.49 1.86 -5.65
N ILE A 227 14.21 0.55 -5.58
CA ILE A 227 14.78 -0.45 -6.51
C ILE A 227 14.41 -0.13 -7.96
N ARG A 228 13.16 0.30 -8.22
CA ARG A 228 12.72 0.73 -9.56
C ARG A 228 13.46 1.96 -10.09
N ASN A 229 14.07 2.75 -9.20
CA ASN A 229 14.89 3.91 -9.51
C ASN A 229 16.40 3.59 -9.40
N ASP A 230 16.78 2.33 -9.57
CA ASP A 230 18.17 1.85 -9.54
C ASP A 230 18.92 2.08 -8.21
N ILE A 231 18.18 2.28 -7.11
CA ILE A 231 18.76 2.46 -5.78
C ILE A 231 18.75 1.13 -5.04
N ALA A 232 19.96 0.64 -4.73
CA ALA A 232 20.14 -0.59 -3.96
C ALA A 232 19.70 -0.43 -2.49
N ILE A 233 18.92 -1.39 -2.01
CA ILE A 233 18.41 -1.45 -0.63
C ILE A 233 19.25 -2.42 0.21
N ASP A 234 19.59 -1.97 1.42
CA ASP A 234 20.36 -2.66 2.45
C ASP A 234 19.56 -2.65 3.76
N ILE A 235 18.62 -3.58 3.87
CA ILE A 235 17.77 -3.79 5.04
C ILE A 235 17.83 -5.26 5.42
N ASP A 236 18.02 -5.52 6.71
CA ASP A 236 17.94 -6.84 7.31
C ASP A 236 16.98 -6.76 8.50
N ASP A 237 15.68 -6.88 8.21
CA ASP A 237 14.62 -6.82 9.21
C ASP A 237 13.42 -7.67 8.82
N SER A 238 12.83 -8.39 9.78
CA SER A 238 11.68 -9.26 9.54
C SER A 238 10.43 -8.52 9.05
N LEU A 239 10.30 -7.22 9.36
CA LEU A 239 9.21 -6.37 8.86
C LEU A 239 9.28 -6.13 7.34
N VAL A 240 10.45 -6.38 6.74
CA VAL A 240 10.74 -6.13 5.33
C VAL A 240 11.37 -7.38 4.72
N PRO A 241 10.60 -8.46 4.48
CA PRO A 241 11.15 -9.67 3.87
C PRO A 241 11.72 -9.37 2.48
N MET A 242 13.04 -9.37 2.34
CA MET A 242 13.75 -8.99 1.10
C MET A 242 13.33 -9.83 -0.11
N ILE A 243 12.85 -11.06 0.12
CA ILE A 243 12.31 -11.94 -0.93
C ILE A 243 11.09 -11.33 -1.66
N LEU A 244 10.32 -10.46 -1.01
CA LEU A 244 9.23 -9.72 -1.66
C LEU A 244 9.76 -8.62 -2.59
N LEU A 245 10.98 -8.13 -2.35
CA LEU A 245 11.65 -7.12 -3.17
C LEU A 245 12.26 -7.69 -4.45
N GLU A 246 12.30 -9.00 -4.63
CA GLU A 246 12.77 -9.63 -5.86
C GLU A 246 11.73 -9.52 -6.99
N GLN A 247 12.20 -9.53 -8.24
CA GLN A 247 11.33 -9.69 -9.40
C GLN A 247 11.05 -11.18 -9.59
N GLN A 248 9.77 -11.54 -9.73
CA GLN A 248 9.35 -12.92 -9.97
C GLN A 248 8.26 -12.92 -11.04
N GLU A 249 8.27 -13.94 -11.89
CA GLU A 249 7.18 -14.16 -12.83
C GLU A 249 5.98 -14.71 -12.04
N ILE A 250 4.92 -13.92 -11.96
CA ILE A 250 3.69 -14.26 -11.23
C ILE A 250 2.55 -14.33 -12.25
N ASN A 251 1.83 -15.44 -12.26
CA ASN A 251 0.55 -15.51 -12.96
C ASN A 251 -0.53 -14.88 -12.07
N TYR A 252 -0.99 -13.68 -12.41
CA TYR A 252 -1.99 -12.97 -11.61
C TYR A 252 -3.40 -13.50 -11.89
N PRO A 253 -4.24 -13.64 -10.86
CA PRO A 253 -5.60 -14.14 -11.03
C PRO A 253 -6.45 -13.17 -11.87
N LEU A 254 -7.36 -13.74 -12.67
CA LEU A 254 -8.46 -12.98 -13.26
C LEU A 254 -9.39 -12.51 -12.12
N VAL A 255 -9.83 -11.26 -12.22
CA VAL A 255 -10.73 -10.66 -11.24
C VAL A 255 -12.15 -10.70 -11.82
N ASP A 256 -12.93 -11.71 -11.45
CA ASP A 256 -14.29 -11.95 -11.95
C ASP A 256 -15.39 -11.49 -10.99
N PHE A 257 -15.01 -10.80 -9.90
CA PHE A 257 -15.91 -10.37 -8.81
C PHE A 257 -16.03 -8.85 -8.69
N VAL A 258 -15.92 -8.15 -9.81
CA VAL A 258 -15.83 -6.68 -9.90
C VAL A 258 -16.68 -6.06 -11.02
N GLU A 259 -17.40 -6.84 -11.82
CA GLU A 259 -18.28 -6.37 -12.91
C GLU A 259 -19.60 -5.75 -12.43
#